data_AF-A0AB74KUL8-F1
#
_entry.id   AF-A0AB74KUL8-F1
#
_cell.length_a   1.000
_cell.length_b   1.000
_cell.length_c   1.000
_cell.angle_alpha   90.00
_cell.angle_beta   90.00
_cell.angle_gamma   90.00
#
_symmetry.space_group_name_H-M   'P 1'
#
loop_
_entity.id
_entity.type
_entity.pdbx_description
1 polymer ?
#
loop_
_entity_poly.entity_id
_entity_poly.type
_entity_poly.pdbx_seq_one_letter_code
_entity_poly.pdbx_strand_id
1 'polypeptide(L)'
;MKLSSIVLASSFCLLTACSSTENNTAPPPFALTQSNTFTQTPVETQQEIFALSEHVKEQLDSAFPKDSRSLQSTKRLLKFLLQNGDASLSYQSGATLTANQAYSNLNANCLSLSILAYSLADYLGLSGQFQKVHIPEYWALDNGFNLLTGHINLKVSEAQKLVVNRKVIYPEERSLVIDFDPNSRQEAFKTSNINKARITAMFYNNKGAAAMLKHDYDTAFSYYKAAVDIDSNYSGAWGNLGVLFRLTNDYQSAETAYQYAIRLDPDNNTALGNLARLYNLTDRKEQGQAILAKLDNKRQANPYYHISLGNDAYTTARYQDAIKHYKKARDLNPTLHDTDFGLARTYYQLGDLKLAKKYLTMANNKADFDHDKQRYESKLQALRSHTAKLIDYR
;
A
#
# COMPACT_ATOMS: atom_id res chain seq x y z
N MET A 1 37.25 -69.73 38.59
CA MET A 1 38.63 -69.47 38.10
C MET A 1 38.56 -68.47 36.96
N LYS A 2 39.47 -67.47 37.02
CA LYS A 2 39.85 -66.46 36.01
C LYS A 2 38.96 -65.22 35.85
N LEU A 3 39.46 -64.16 36.48
CA LEU A 3 39.42 -62.76 36.06
C LEU A 3 39.80 -62.62 34.58
N SER A 4 39.26 -61.59 33.91
CA SER A 4 40.09 -60.58 33.23
C SER A 4 39.27 -59.31 32.93
N SER A 5 39.80 -58.20 33.42
CA SER A 5 39.37 -56.83 33.23
C SER A 5 39.60 -56.34 31.81
N ILE A 6 38.66 -55.55 31.27
CA ILE A 6 38.96 -54.53 30.25
C ILE A 6 38.24 -53.25 30.66
N VAL A 7 39.03 -52.18 30.79
CA VAL A 7 38.65 -50.81 31.11
C VAL A 7 38.94 -49.94 29.87
N LEU A 8 38.26 -48.79 29.79
CA LEU A 8 38.35 -47.69 28.81
C LEU A 8 37.57 -47.93 27.49
N ALA A 9 36.79 -46.99 26.93
CA ALA A 9 36.73 -45.55 27.16
C ALA A 9 35.33 -44.99 26.81
N SER A 10 34.96 -44.02 27.63
CA SER A 10 34.03 -42.90 27.41
C SER A 10 33.69 -42.53 25.96
N SER A 11 32.40 -42.43 25.67
CA SER A 11 31.86 -41.52 24.65
C SER A 11 30.63 -40.82 25.23
N PHE A 12 30.91 -39.68 25.85
CA PHE A 12 29.95 -38.73 26.39
C PHE A 12 29.61 -37.70 25.29
N CYS A 13 28.32 -37.43 25.13
CA CYS A 13 27.73 -36.20 24.60
C CYS A 13 28.32 -35.55 23.34
N LEU A 14 27.69 -35.76 22.18
CA LEU A 14 27.67 -34.77 21.08
C LEU A 14 26.36 -34.84 20.29
N LEU A 15 25.26 -34.31 20.86
CA LEU A 15 24.09 -33.91 20.07
C LEU A 15 23.44 -32.67 20.70
N THR A 16 24.16 -31.55 20.66
CA THR A 16 23.57 -30.21 20.72
C THR A 16 24.09 -29.40 19.54
N ALA A 17 23.63 -29.73 18.35
CA ALA A 17 23.67 -28.81 17.22
C ALA A 17 22.39 -27.97 17.27
N CYS A 18 22.36 -26.98 18.16
CA CYS A 18 21.46 -25.85 17.97
C CYS A 18 22.00 -25.07 16.78
N SER A 19 21.46 -25.29 15.57
CA SER A 19 21.64 -24.32 14.50
C SER A 19 20.83 -23.08 14.91
N SER A 20 21.47 -22.15 15.61
CA SER A 20 20.98 -20.78 15.64
C SER A 20 21.04 -20.29 14.20
N THR A 21 19.88 -20.15 13.57
CA THR A 21 19.77 -19.33 12.36
C THR A 21 20.15 -17.93 12.78
N GLU A 22 21.43 -17.57 12.64
CA GLU A 22 21.85 -16.18 12.70
C GLU A 22 21.07 -15.49 11.59
N ASN A 23 20.01 -14.76 11.97
CA ASN A 23 19.39 -13.78 11.09
C ASN A 23 20.49 -12.76 10.79
N ASN A 24 21.20 -13.01 9.70
CA ASN A 24 22.34 -12.24 9.25
C ASN A 24 21.84 -10.92 8.66
N THR A 25 21.26 -10.08 9.52
CA THR A 25 20.87 -8.73 9.19
C THR A 25 22.04 -7.83 9.53
N ALA A 26 22.88 -7.54 8.53
CA ALA A 26 23.83 -6.43 8.65
C ALA A 26 23.11 -5.19 9.24
N PRO A 27 23.75 -4.43 10.12
CA PRO A 27 23.10 -3.31 10.79
C PRO A 27 22.61 -2.25 9.79
N PRO A 28 21.62 -1.42 10.15
CA PRO A 28 21.24 -0.27 9.34
C PRO A 28 22.44 0.65 9.08
N PRO A 29 22.62 1.17 7.85
CA PRO A 29 23.76 2.02 7.50
C PRO A 29 23.55 3.44 8.02
N PHE A 30 23.43 3.60 9.35
CA PHE A 30 23.19 4.89 10.00
C PHE A 30 24.32 5.91 9.77
N ALA A 31 25.49 5.49 9.30
CA ALA A 31 26.53 6.41 8.80
C ALA A 31 25.98 7.36 7.72
N LEU A 32 25.00 6.92 6.92
CA LEU A 32 24.33 7.78 5.92
C LEU A 32 23.53 8.93 6.54
N THR A 33 23.10 8.80 7.80
CA THR A 33 22.36 9.85 8.53
C THR A 33 23.25 10.93 9.13
N GLN A 34 24.57 10.76 9.06
CA GLN A 34 25.58 11.67 9.61
C GLN A 34 26.25 12.52 8.52
N SER A 35 25.58 12.70 7.38
CA SER A 35 26.13 13.50 6.27
C SER A 35 26.27 14.97 6.68
N ASN A 36 27.47 15.51 6.49
CA ASN A 36 27.78 16.93 6.67
C ASN A 36 27.39 17.79 5.46
N THR A 37 26.84 17.17 4.41
CA THR A 37 26.44 17.85 3.17
C THR A 37 25.13 18.62 3.32
N PHE A 38 24.29 18.23 4.28
CA PHE A 38 22.96 18.80 4.46
C PHE A 38 22.83 19.54 5.79
N THR A 39 22.15 20.68 5.76
CA THR A 39 21.76 21.38 6.98
C THR A 39 20.53 20.72 7.57
N GLN A 40 20.60 20.27 8.83
CA GLN A 40 19.47 19.62 9.48
C GLN A 40 18.52 20.63 10.11
N THR A 41 17.22 20.44 9.86
CA THR A 41 16.15 21.24 10.47
C THR A 41 15.28 20.35 11.37
N PRO A 42 14.69 20.92 12.44
CA PRO A 42 13.75 20.18 13.28
C PRO A 42 12.53 19.73 12.48
N VAL A 43 12.05 18.51 12.75
CA VAL A 43 10.81 17.95 12.19
C VAL A 43 9.82 17.66 13.31
N GLU A 44 8.53 17.56 12.98
CA GLU A 44 7.48 17.29 13.97
C GLU A 44 7.73 15.94 14.67
N THR A 45 7.61 15.85 15.99
CA THR A 45 7.69 14.59 16.75
C THR A 45 6.49 13.68 16.47
N GLN A 46 6.59 12.38 16.79
CA GLN A 46 5.45 11.46 16.69
C GLN A 46 4.26 11.95 17.52
N GLN A 47 4.51 12.53 18.69
CA GLN A 47 3.46 13.09 19.56
C GLN A 47 2.74 14.24 18.86
N GLU A 48 3.48 15.18 18.25
CA GLU A 48 2.90 16.31 17.52
C GLU A 48 2.13 15.88 16.27
N ILE A 49 2.62 14.86 15.54
CA ILE A 49 1.95 14.31 14.35
C ILE A 49 0.56 13.79 14.68
N PHE A 50 0.40 13.12 15.83
CA PHE A 50 -0.85 12.49 16.25
C PHE A 50 -1.68 13.34 17.22
N ALA A 51 -1.18 14.49 17.67
CA ALA A 51 -1.88 15.33 18.63
C ALA A 51 -3.17 15.95 18.07
N LEU A 52 -4.20 15.99 18.90
CA LEU A 52 -5.41 16.78 18.70
C LEU A 52 -5.34 18.04 19.56
N SER A 53 -5.77 19.19 19.05
CA SER A 53 -5.91 20.39 19.87
C SER A 53 -7.05 20.27 20.88
N GLU A 54 -6.99 21.06 21.96
CA GLU A 54 -8.03 21.08 22.99
C GLU A 54 -9.41 21.40 22.42
N HIS A 55 -9.49 22.29 21.43
CA HIS A 55 -10.75 22.59 20.75
C HIS A 55 -11.40 21.35 20.12
N VAL A 56 -10.61 20.51 19.43
CA VAL A 56 -11.13 19.28 18.83
C VAL A 56 -11.60 18.30 19.91
N LYS A 57 -10.84 18.20 21.00
CA LYS A 57 -11.19 17.34 22.14
C LYS A 57 -12.51 17.75 22.78
N GLU A 58 -12.73 19.04 23.01
CA GLU A 58 -13.98 19.59 23.54
C GLU A 58 -15.18 19.32 22.62
N GLN A 59 -14.99 19.46 21.30
CA GLN A 59 -16.01 19.11 20.31
C GLN A 59 -16.37 17.62 20.36
N LEU A 60 -15.36 16.75 20.50
CA LEU A 60 -15.57 15.31 20.61
C LEU A 60 -16.26 14.93 21.91
N ASP A 61 -15.88 15.50 23.05
CA ASP A 61 -16.52 15.23 24.33
C ASP A 61 -17.99 15.68 24.34
N SER A 62 -18.29 16.80 23.67
CA SER A 62 -19.66 17.29 23.48
C SER A 62 -20.50 16.37 22.57
N ALA A 63 -19.90 15.87 21.48
CA ALA A 63 -20.58 14.99 20.53
C ALA A 63 -20.69 13.53 21.01
N PHE A 64 -19.77 13.08 21.86
CA PHE A 64 -19.63 11.69 22.32
C PHE A 64 -19.42 11.60 23.84
N PRO A 65 -20.47 11.85 24.65
CA PRO A 65 -20.41 11.70 26.11
C PRO A 65 -19.92 10.31 26.53
N LYS A 66 -19.15 10.23 27.62
CA LYS A 66 -18.43 9.01 28.07
C LYS A 66 -19.30 7.75 28.15
N ASP A 67 -20.57 7.87 28.54
CA ASP A 67 -21.48 6.73 28.71
C ASP A 67 -22.04 6.18 27.38
N SER A 68 -21.75 6.84 26.25
CA SER A 68 -22.30 6.53 24.92
C SER A 68 -21.25 6.08 23.90
N ARG A 69 -20.00 5.84 24.31
CA ARG A 69 -18.90 5.46 23.41
C ARG A 69 -19.00 3.97 23.01
N SER A 70 -19.52 3.71 21.81
CA SER A 70 -19.69 2.36 21.21
C SER A 70 -19.27 2.35 19.73
N LEU A 71 -19.20 1.19 19.07
CA LEU A 71 -18.91 1.12 17.62
C LEU A 71 -19.96 1.85 16.76
N GLN A 72 -21.22 1.91 17.22
CA GLN A 72 -22.24 2.74 16.56
C GLN A 72 -21.87 4.23 16.60
N SER A 73 -21.18 4.66 17.67
CA SER A 73 -20.62 6.00 17.82
C SER A 73 -19.43 6.21 16.87
N THR A 74 -18.67 5.17 16.51
CA THR A 74 -17.62 5.24 15.46
C THR A 74 -18.19 5.51 14.07
N LYS A 75 -19.35 4.93 13.71
CA LYS A 75 -20.07 5.32 12.48
C LYS A 75 -20.49 6.79 12.52
N ARG A 76 -20.89 7.30 13.69
CA ARG A 76 -21.18 8.73 13.89
C ARG A 76 -19.92 9.59 13.86
N LEU A 77 -18.76 9.10 14.31
CA LEU A 77 -17.46 9.79 14.24
C LEU A 77 -16.99 9.91 12.79
N LEU A 78 -17.09 8.83 12.01
CA LEU A 78 -16.83 8.89 10.57
C LEU A 78 -17.83 9.81 9.87
N LYS A 79 -19.10 9.73 10.26
CA LYS A 79 -20.12 10.65 9.76
C LYS A 79 -19.84 12.10 10.20
N PHE A 80 -19.29 12.36 11.38
CA PHE A 80 -18.84 13.69 11.85
C PHE A 80 -17.67 14.21 11.00
N LEU A 81 -16.67 13.36 10.72
CA LEU A 81 -15.59 13.66 9.79
C LEU A 81 -16.11 13.94 8.36
N LEU A 82 -17.19 13.26 7.95
CA LEU A 82 -17.83 13.36 6.62
C LEU A 82 -19.02 14.35 6.53
N GLN A 83 -19.46 14.97 7.63
CA GLN A 83 -20.57 15.94 7.67
C GLN A 83 -20.09 17.36 7.92
N ASN A 84 -18.94 17.54 8.58
CA ASN A 84 -18.26 18.83 8.66
C ASN A 84 -17.34 19.08 7.46
N GLY A 85 -16.90 18.02 6.77
CA GLY A 85 -16.43 18.12 5.39
C GLY A 85 -17.63 17.85 4.50
N ASP A 86 -18.12 18.87 3.78
CA ASP A 86 -19.15 18.72 2.75
C ASP A 86 -18.80 17.55 1.80
N ALA A 87 -19.75 17.09 0.99
CA ALA A 87 -19.63 15.98 0.03
C ALA A 87 -18.43 16.06 -0.96
N SER A 88 -17.61 17.09 -0.82
CA SER A 88 -16.31 17.36 -1.40
C SER A 88 -15.17 17.31 -0.37
N LEU A 89 -15.02 16.24 0.43
CA LEU A 89 -13.70 15.87 0.99
C LEU A 89 -12.82 15.60 -0.22
N SER A 90 -12.34 16.69 -0.81
CA SER A 90 -11.72 16.76 -2.12
C SER A 90 -10.38 16.14 -1.90
N TYR A 91 -10.29 14.85 -2.24
CA TYR A 91 -9.06 14.12 -2.34
C TYR A 91 -8.11 14.91 -3.24
N GLN A 92 -7.25 15.72 -2.63
CA GLN A 92 -6.21 16.45 -3.33
C GLN A 92 -4.89 16.02 -2.71
N SER A 93 -4.09 15.36 -3.55
CA SER A 93 -2.80 14.71 -3.27
C SER A 93 -1.69 15.63 -2.69
N GLY A 94 -1.98 16.87 -2.29
CA GLY A 94 -0.97 17.91 -2.17
C GLY A 94 -0.13 17.91 -0.89
N ALA A 95 -0.71 17.62 0.28
CA ALA A 95 -0.04 17.86 1.56
C ALA A 95 -0.16 16.70 2.55
N THR A 96 0.99 16.33 3.14
CA THR A 96 1.06 15.47 4.32
C THR A 96 1.05 16.35 5.56
N LEU A 97 -0.04 16.29 6.33
CA LEU A 97 -0.40 17.13 7.47
C LEU A 97 -0.53 16.31 8.76
N THR A 98 -0.27 16.94 9.92
CA THR A 98 -0.54 16.35 11.24
C THR A 98 -2.04 16.16 11.47
N ALA A 99 -2.43 15.38 12.48
CA ALA A 99 -3.85 15.17 12.81
C ALA A 99 -4.60 16.51 12.99
N ASN A 100 -4.05 17.43 13.80
CA ASN A 100 -4.68 18.72 14.04
C ASN A 100 -4.78 19.59 12.76
N GLN A 101 -3.74 19.59 11.92
CA GLN A 101 -3.77 20.32 10.65
C GLN A 101 -4.78 19.73 9.66
N ALA A 102 -4.83 18.40 9.56
CA ALA A 102 -5.79 17.69 8.72
C ALA A 102 -7.24 17.97 9.15
N TYR A 103 -7.48 18.07 10.46
CA TYR A 103 -8.79 18.41 11.00
C TYR A 103 -9.22 19.84 10.62
N SER A 104 -8.35 20.83 10.83
CA SER A 104 -8.68 22.23 10.53
C SER A 104 -8.85 22.51 9.03
N ASN A 105 -8.08 21.83 8.18
CA ASN A 105 -8.08 22.10 6.75
C ASN A 105 -9.16 21.31 5.99
N LEU A 106 -9.67 20.21 6.56
CA LEU A 106 -10.60 19.27 5.92
C LEU A 106 -10.16 18.79 4.52
N ASN A 107 -8.86 18.93 4.21
CA ASN A 107 -8.22 18.58 2.96
C ASN A 107 -6.83 18.01 3.28
N ALA A 108 -6.67 16.70 3.10
CA ALA A 108 -5.41 16.02 3.34
C ALA A 108 -5.33 14.73 2.52
N ASN A 109 -4.11 14.21 2.31
CA ASN A 109 -3.94 12.92 1.67
C ASN A 109 -4.40 11.74 2.56
N CYS A 110 -4.47 10.54 1.97
CA CYS A 110 -4.96 9.34 2.65
C CYS A 110 -4.21 9.03 3.95
N LEU A 111 -2.90 9.26 3.99
CA LEU A 111 -2.07 9.04 5.18
C LEU A 111 -2.48 9.99 6.31
N SER A 112 -2.62 11.28 6.02
CA SER A 112 -3.03 12.29 7.01
C SER A 112 -4.46 12.09 7.51
N LEU A 113 -5.39 11.71 6.63
CA LEU A 113 -6.75 11.35 7.04
C LEU A 113 -6.77 10.09 7.91
N SER A 114 -5.91 9.12 7.62
CA SER A 114 -5.75 7.91 8.45
C SER A 114 -5.15 8.24 9.83
N ILE A 115 -4.16 9.13 9.88
CA ILE A 115 -3.59 9.65 11.14
C ILE A 115 -4.66 10.37 11.95
N LEU A 116 -5.44 11.26 11.33
CA LEU A 116 -6.55 11.95 11.98
C LEU A 116 -7.59 10.95 12.52
N ALA A 117 -8.08 10.04 11.67
CA ALA A 117 -9.06 9.04 12.08
C ALA A 117 -8.57 8.18 13.25
N TYR A 118 -7.29 7.80 13.23
CA TYR A 118 -6.65 7.09 14.34
C TYR A 118 -6.66 7.94 15.61
N SER A 119 -6.19 9.19 15.56
CA SER A 119 -6.09 10.07 16.72
C SER A 119 -7.45 10.32 17.38
N LEU A 120 -8.50 10.47 16.58
CA LEU A 120 -9.87 10.60 17.06
C LEU A 120 -10.37 9.32 17.74
N ALA A 121 -10.10 8.15 17.14
CA ALA A 121 -10.46 6.87 17.71
C ALA A 121 -9.73 6.60 19.04
N ASP A 122 -8.42 6.87 19.09
CA ASP A 122 -7.57 6.73 20.27
C ASP A 122 -8.07 7.62 21.42
N TYR A 123 -8.38 8.89 21.14
CA TYR A 123 -8.94 9.83 22.13
C TYR A 123 -10.30 9.37 22.69
N LEU A 124 -11.13 8.75 21.87
CA LEU A 124 -12.42 8.19 22.30
C LEU A 124 -12.30 6.85 23.04
N GLY A 125 -11.09 6.31 23.19
CA GLY A 125 -10.83 5.04 23.88
C GLY A 125 -11.10 3.80 23.04
N LEU A 126 -11.09 3.93 21.71
CA LEU A 126 -11.21 2.82 20.76
C LEU A 126 -9.82 2.26 20.42
N SER A 127 -9.78 0.99 20.01
CA SER A 127 -8.54 0.38 19.54
C SER A 127 -8.40 0.58 18.02
N GLY A 128 -7.39 1.35 17.62
CA GLY A 128 -7.00 1.52 16.22
C GLY A 128 -5.79 0.67 15.85
N GLN A 129 -5.88 -0.04 14.72
CA GLN A 129 -4.79 -0.82 14.13
C GLN A 129 -4.59 -0.40 12.67
N PHE A 130 -3.47 0.24 12.38
CA PHE A 130 -3.09 0.52 11.00
C PHE A 130 -2.70 -0.75 10.25
N GLN A 131 -3.03 -0.82 8.97
CA GLN A 131 -2.62 -1.93 8.11
C GLN A 131 -2.06 -1.39 6.80
N LYS A 132 -0.93 -1.95 6.36
CA LYS A 132 -0.41 -1.78 5.01
C LYS A 132 -1.30 -2.58 4.06
N VAL A 133 -1.79 -1.93 3.01
CA VAL A 133 -2.54 -2.58 1.94
C VAL A 133 -1.57 -2.97 0.83
N HIS A 134 -1.52 -4.25 0.51
CA HIS A 134 -0.61 -4.80 -0.51
C HIS A 134 -1.23 -4.66 -1.90
N ILE A 135 -1.25 -3.44 -2.42
CA ILE A 135 -1.70 -3.14 -3.78
C ILE A 135 -0.63 -3.61 -4.79
N PRO A 136 -1.00 -4.38 -5.82
CA PRO A 136 -0.09 -4.74 -6.91
C PRO A 136 0.42 -3.50 -7.69
N GLU A 137 1.70 -3.52 -8.11
CA GLU A 137 2.44 -2.35 -8.66
C GLU A 137 1.73 -1.58 -9.80
N TYR A 138 1.03 -2.23 -10.72
CA TYR A 138 0.45 -1.55 -11.89
C TYR A 138 -0.87 -0.82 -11.57
N TRP A 139 -1.55 -1.10 -10.45
CA TRP A 139 -2.67 -0.26 -9.99
C TRP A 139 -2.17 1.15 -9.60
N ALA A 140 -0.90 1.26 -9.19
CA ALA A 140 -0.27 2.55 -8.93
C ALA A 140 0.11 3.32 -10.21
N LEU A 141 0.25 2.63 -11.35
CA LEU A 141 0.62 3.24 -12.64
C LEU A 141 -0.56 3.97 -13.30
N ASP A 142 -1.80 3.50 -13.11
CA ASP A 142 -3.01 4.10 -13.71
C ASP A 142 -3.34 5.50 -13.15
N ASN A 143 -2.73 5.87 -12.01
CA ASN A 143 -2.96 7.15 -11.33
C ASN A 143 -1.75 8.11 -11.33
N GLY A 144 -0.67 7.79 -12.06
CA GLY A 144 0.45 8.73 -12.26
C GLY A 144 1.31 9.06 -11.03
N PHE A 145 1.06 8.46 -9.86
CA PHE A 145 1.85 8.70 -8.64
C PHE A 145 2.80 7.54 -8.39
N ASN A 146 3.95 7.55 -9.07
CA ASN A 146 5.05 6.63 -8.75
C ASN A 146 5.99 7.25 -7.70
N LEU A 147 5.42 7.67 -6.57
CA LEU A 147 6.18 7.95 -5.36
C LEU A 147 6.12 6.70 -4.47
N LEU A 148 7.16 6.47 -3.66
CA LEU A 148 7.27 5.38 -2.67
C LEU A 148 6.25 5.53 -1.51
N THR A 149 5.01 5.89 -1.80
CA THR A 149 3.94 6.12 -0.84
C THR A 149 3.01 4.92 -0.91
N GLY A 150 3.26 3.90 -0.08
CA GLY A 150 2.36 2.75 0.02
C GLY A 150 0.96 3.14 0.50
N HIS A 151 -0.04 2.31 0.22
CA HIS A 151 -1.41 2.50 0.70
C HIS A 151 -1.62 1.88 2.09
N ILE A 152 -2.45 2.52 2.91
CA ILE A 152 -2.80 2.06 4.25
C ILE A 152 -4.30 2.19 4.49
N ASN A 153 -4.80 1.35 5.38
CA ASN A 153 -6.12 1.51 5.97
C ASN A 153 -6.04 1.42 7.50
N LEU A 154 -7.15 1.69 8.16
CA LEU A 154 -7.26 1.68 9.62
C LEU A 154 -8.41 0.77 10.06
N LYS A 155 -8.10 -0.29 10.80
CA LYS A 155 -9.09 -1.11 11.49
C LYS A 155 -9.35 -0.53 12.88
N VAL A 156 -10.59 -0.12 13.15
CA VAL A 156 -11.03 0.39 14.47
C VAL A 156 -11.95 -0.63 15.11
N SER A 157 -11.78 -0.90 16.40
CA SER A 157 -12.61 -1.83 17.16
C SER A 157 -12.92 -1.31 18.57
N GLU A 158 -13.97 -1.84 19.18
CA GLU A 158 -14.25 -1.59 20.61
C GLU A 158 -13.11 -2.17 21.45
N ALA A 159 -12.62 -1.42 22.44
CA ALA A 159 -11.64 -1.94 23.38
C ALA A 159 -12.24 -3.16 24.11
N GLN A 160 -11.61 -4.33 23.99
CA GLN A 160 -12.05 -5.52 24.71
C GLN A 160 -11.95 -5.26 26.22
N LYS A 161 -13.07 -5.07 26.90
CA LYS A 161 -13.11 -5.24 28.36
C LYS A 161 -12.91 -6.73 28.61
N LEU A 162 -11.78 -7.11 29.22
CA LEU A 162 -11.56 -8.46 29.75
C LEU A 162 -12.65 -8.75 30.78
N VAL A 163 -13.77 -9.34 30.36
CA VAL A 163 -14.78 -9.86 31.27
C VAL A 163 -14.27 -11.21 31.77
N VAL A 164 -13.45 -11.18 32.81
CA VAL A 164 -13.12 -12.38 33.59
C VAL A 164 -14.44 -12.84 34.22
N ASN A 165 -14.88 -14.07 33.90
CA ASN A 165 -16.11 -14.76 34.35
C ASN A 165 -17.40 -14.66 33.51
N ARG A 166 -17.35 -14.51 32.18
CA ARG A 166 -18.42 -15.08 31.32
C ARG A 166 -17.82 -15.68 30.04
N LYS A 167 -18.09 -16.96 29.78
CA LYS A 167 -17.84 -17.61 28.49
C LYS A 167 -18.70 -16.91 27.43
N VAL A 168 -18.13 -15.94 26.71
CA VAL A 168 -18.75 -15.34 25.52
C VAL A 168 -18.48 -16.30 24.37
N ILE A 169 -19.49 -17.04 23.94
CA ILE A 169 -19.31 -18.14 22.96
C ILE A 169 -19.13 -17.61 21.54
N TYR A 170 -19.52 -16.36 21.22
CA TYR A 170 -19.12 -15.68 19.97
C TYR A 170 -19.15 -14.16 20.16
N PRO A 171 -18.04 -13.43 19.99
CA PRO A 171 -18.11 -12.06 19.55
C PRO A 171 -17.82 -12.04 18.05
N GLU A 172 -18.80 -11.70 17.19
CA GLU A 172 -18.42 -11.07 15.92
C GLU A 172 -17.52 -9.89 16.29
N GLU A 173 -16.30 -9.85 15.75
CA GLU A 173 -15.42 -8.70 15.95
C GLU A 173 -16.14 -7.46 15.43
N ARG A 174 -16.68 -6.66 16.34
CA ARG A 174 -17.23 -5.32 16.09
C ARG A 174 -16.09 -4.40 15.68
N SER A 175 -15.64 -4.56 14.44
CA SER A 175 -14.56 -3.80 13.83
C SER A 175 -15.01 -3.12 12.56
N LEU A 176 -14.43 -1.96 12.29
CA LEU A 176 -14.70 -1.10 11.15
C LEU A 176 -13.38 -0.80 10.45
N VAL A 177 -13.29 -1.13 9.16
CA VAL A 177 -12.14 -0.76 8.34
C VAL A 177 -12.43 0.57 7.67
N ILE A 178 -11.53 1.52 7.86
CA ILE A 178 -11.56 2.86 7.28
C ILE A 178 -10.49 2.89 6.19
N ASP A 179 -10.94 3.04 4.95
CA ASP A 179 -10.06 3.19 3.79
C ASP A 179 -10.43 4.47 3.03
N PHE A 180 -9.48 5.40 2.95
CA PHE A 180 -9.68 6.69 2.30
C PHE A 180 -9.43 6.65 0.79
N ASP A 181 -8.84 5.59 0.25
CA ASP A 181 -8.65 5.43 -1.20
C ASP A 181 -9.95 4.89 -1.85
N PRO A 182 -10.60 5.64 -2.76
CA PRO A 182 -11.83 5.21 -3.43
C PRO A 182 -11.65 3.97 -4.32
N ASN A 183 -10.44 3.73 -4.84
CA ASN A 183 -10.17 2.65 -5.77
C ASN A 183 -9.96 1.32 -5.01
N SER A 184 -9.16 1.32 -3.94
CA SER A 184 -8.95 0.10 -3.15
C SER A 184 -10.16 -0.39 -2.37
N ARG A 185 -11.14 0.48 -2.09
CA ARG A 185 -12.45 0.06 -1.53
C ARG A 185 -13.20 -0.96 -2.39
N GLN A 186 -12.85 -1.07 -3.67
CA GLN A 186 -13.52 -1.95 -4.62
C GLN A 186 -12.89 -3.35 -4.66
N GLU A 187 -11.77 -3.59 -3.99
CA GLU A 187 -11.08 -4.89 -4.00
C GLU A 187 -10.60 -5.33 -2.61
N ALA A 188 -10.62 -6.64 -2.37
CA ALA A 188 -10.11 -7.23 -1.13
C ALA A 188 -8.59 -7.48 -1.23
N PHE A 189 -7.79 -6.42 -1.05
CA PHE A 189 -6.34 -6.57 -1.01
C PHE A 189 -5.86 -7.24 0.30
N LYS A 190 -4.79 -8.01 0.19
CA LYS A 190 -4.08 -8.52 1.38
C LYS A 190 -3.58 -7.36 2.22
N THR A 191 -3.70 -7.47 3.54
CA THR A 191 -3.22 -6.47 4.50
C THR A 191 -2.22 -7.04 5.49
N SER A 192 -1.32 -6.21 6.00
CA SER A 192 -0.44 -6.54 7.14
C SER A 192 -0.44 -5.42 8.17
N ASN A 193 -0.39 -5.77 9.46
CA ASN A 193 -0.42 -4.78 10.52
C ASN A 193 0.88 -3.96 10.56
N ILE A 194 0.73 -2.65 10.75
CA ILE A 194 1.84 -1.72 10.93
C ILE A 194 1.61 -0.86 12.18
N ASN A 195 2.69 -0.40 12.80
CA ASN A 195 2.64 0.34 14.06
C ASN A 195 2.73 1.86 13.85
N LYS A 196 2.55 2.64 14.93
CA LYS A 196 2.69 4.10 14.93
C LYS A 196 4.04 4.57 14.38
N ALA A 197 5.15 3.88 14.72
CA ALA A 197 6.49 4.23 14.24
C ALA A 197 6.60 4.13 12.70
N ARG A 198 6.08 3.06 12.10
CA ARG A 198 5.98 2.91 10.64
C ARG A 198 5.16 4.03 10.00
N ILE A 199 4.03 4.40 10.61
CA ILE A 199 3.18 5.50 10.11
C ILE A 199 3.92 6.84 10.20
N THR A 200 4.63 7.11 11.29
CA THR A 200 5.48 8.29 11.44
C THR A 200 6.60 8.30 10.39
N ALA A 201 7.25 7.17 10.13
CA ALA A 201 8.25 7.06 9.07
C ALA A 201 7.65 7.32 7.68
N MET A 202 6.45 6.83 7.40
CA MET A 202 5.72 7.14 6.16
C MET A 202 5.37 8.63 6.04
N PHE A 203 4.97 9.26 7.16
CA PHE A 203 4.69 10.70 7.21
C PHE A 203 5.93 11.51 6.84
N TYR A 204 7.06 11.24 7.49
CA TYR A 204 8.32 11.90 7.20
C TYR A 204 8.77 11.61 5.76
N ASN A 205 8.67 10.37 5.30
CA ASN A 205 9.02 10.00 3.93
C ASN A 205 8.21 10.82 2.89
N ASN A 206 6.93 11.07 3.13
CA ASN A 206 6.12 11.87 2.22
C ASN A 206 6.48 13.36 2.28
N LYS A 207 6.76 13.90 3.47
CA LYS A 207 7.27 15.28 3.63
C LYS A 207 8.62 15.47 2.94
N GLY A 208 9.54 14.51 3.09
CA GLY A 208 10.83 14.49 2.42
C GLY A 208 10.70 14.42 0.91
N ALA A 209 9.78 13.59 0.39
CA ALA A 209 9.48 13.54 -1.04
C ALA A 209 8.94 14.87 -1.57
N ALA A 210 8.05 15.52 -0.83
CA ALA A 210 7.52 16.83 -1.20
C ALA A 210 8.60 17.93 -1.20
N ALA A 211 9.53 17.92 -0.24
CA ALA A 211 10.68 18.83 -0.21
C ALA A 211 11.65 18.57 -1.38
N MET A 212 11.93 17.30 -1.67
CA MET A 212 12.78 16.88 -2.79
C MET A 212 12.20 17.34 -4.15
N LEU A 213 10.88 17.27 -4.34
CA LEU A 213 10.19 17.79 -5.53
C LEU A 213 10.34 19.31 -5.68
N LYS A 214 10.55 20.04 -4.58
CA LYS A 214 10.83 21.49 -4.57
C LYS A 214 12.32 21.80 -4.64
N HIS A 215 13.17 20.79 -4.81
CA HIS A 215 14.64 20.89 -4.74
C HIS A 215 15.18 21.40 -3.39
N ASP A 216 14.38 21.33 -2.32
CA ASP A 216 14.81 21.62 -0.96
C ASP A 216 15.43 20.34 -0.35
N TYR A 217 16.70 20.13 -0.67
CA TYR A 217 17.42 18.91 -0.31
C TYR A 217 17.78 18.83 1.18
N ASP A 218 17.95 19.95 1.86
CA ASP A 218 18.22 20.02 3.30
C ASP A 218 17.00 19.54 4.11
N THR A 219 15.82 20.07 3.76
CA THR A 219 14.56 19.62 4.36
C THR A 219 14.28 18.17 3.99
N ALA A 220 14.51 17.77 2.74
CA ALA A 220 14.34 16.38 2.32
C ALA A 220 15.21 15.41 3.14
N PHE A 221 16.48 15.74 3.33
CA PHE A 221 17.40 14.95 4.15
C PHE A 221 16.90 14.83 5.59
N SER A 222 16.52 15.95 6.21
CA SER A 222 16.05 16.00 7.60
C SER A 222 14.86 15.05 7.82
N TYR A 223 13.89 15.07 6.91
CA TYR A 223 12.75 14.16 6.96
C TYR A 223 13.11 12.70 6.66
N TYR A 224 13.92 12.41 5.65
CA TYR A 224 14.31 11.03 5.37
C TYR A 224 15.16 10.42 6.49
N LYS A 225 16.04 11.22 7.11
CA LYS A 225 16.78 10.86 8.31
C LYS A 225 15.82 10.51 9.45
N ALA A 226 14.88 11.40 9.77
CA ALA A 226 13.89 11.13 10.81
C ALA A 226 13.05 9.86 10.52
N ALA A 227 12.76 9.59 9.25
CA ALA A 227 12.05 8.38 8.83
C ALA A 227 12.84 7.09 9.13
N VAL A 228 14.14 7.06 8.81
CA VAL A 228 14.97 5.88 9.07
C VAL A 228 15.39 5.75 10.54
N ASP A 229 15.43 6.86 11.28
CA ASP A 229 15.70 6.87 12.72
C ASP A 229 14.52 6.30 13.51
N ILE A 230 13.27 6.66 13.15
CA ILE A 230 12.07 6.15 13.83
C ILE A 230 11.68 4.73 13.39
N ASP A 231 11.97 4.35 12.13
CA ASP A 231 11.76 3.00 11.62
C ASP A 231 12.84 2.61 10.60
N SER A 232 13.92 2.02 11.09
CA SER A 232 15.05 1.57 10.27
C SER A 232 14.71 0.38 9.37
N ASN A 233 13.54 -0.25 9.52
CA ASN A 233 13.04 -1.33 8.68
C ASN A 233 12.07 -0.83 7.60
N TYR A 234 11.88 0.48 7.45
CA TYR A 234 11.06 1.03 6.39
C TYR A 234 11.85 1.19 5.09
N SER A 235 11.77 0.18 4.23
CA SER A 235 12.46 0.13 2.93
C SER A 235 12.23 1.38 2.06
N GLY A 236 11.01 1.96 2.09
CA GLY A 236 10.68 3.15 1.32
C GLY A 236 11.54 4.38 1.68
N ALA A 237 11.81 4.60 2.97
CA ALA A 237 12.63 5.73 3.42
C ALA A 237 14.09 5.59 2.96
N TRP A 238 14.67 4.38 3.05
CA TRP A 238 16.02 4.11 2.54
C TRP A 238 16.10 4.29 1.02
N GLY A 239 15.09 3.82 0.28
CA GLY A 239 15.01 4.02 -1.16
C GLY A 239 15.00 5.51 -1.54
N ASN A 240 14.19 6.32 -0.85
CA ASN A 240 14.11 7.76 -1.09
C ASN A 240 15.37 8.52 -0.64
N LEU A 241 16.00 8.11 0.46
CA LEU A 241 17.31 8.64 0.86
C LEU A 241 18.37 8.36 -0.22
N GLY A 242 18.34 7.18 -0.84
CA GLY A 242 19.19 6.87 -1.99
C GLY A 242 18.90 7.73 -3.23
N VAL A 243 17.64 8.12 -3.45
CA VAL A 243 17.28 9.08 -4.52
C VAL A 243 17.90 10.44 -4.23
N LEU A 244 17.78 10.93 -3.00
CA LEU A 244 18.37 12.20 -2.58
C LEU A 244 19.88 12.23 -2.83
N PHE A 245 20.61 11.23 -2.32
CA PHE A 245 22.07 11.14 -2.53
C PHE A 245 22.45 11.07 -4.01
N ARG A 246 21.69 10.35 -4.84
CA ARG A 246 21.93 10.30 -6.28
C ARG A 246 21.72 11.67 -6.93
N LEU A 247 20.72 12.45 -6.51
CA LEU A 247 20.47 13.80 -7.02
C LEU A 247 21.56 14.79 -6.60
N THR A 248 22.21 14.55 -5.46
CA THR A 248 23.35 15.36 -4.98
C THR A 248 24.71 14.77 -5.37
N ASN A 249 24.73 13.83 -6.33
CA ASN A 249 25.93 13.17 -6.86
C ASN A 249 26.76 12.34 -5.86
N ASP A 250 26.23 12.04 -4.67
CA ASP A 250 26.84 11.08 -3.75
C ASP A 250 26.39 9.65 -4.11
N TYR A 251 27.00 9.13 -5.18
CA TYR A 251 26.62 7.84 -5.75
C TYR A 251 26.93 6.65 -4.83
N GLN A 252 27.93 6.75 -3.95
CA GLN A 252 28.29 5.68 -3.03
C GLN A 252 27.25 5.54 -1.91
N SER A 253 26.84 6.66 -1.33
CA SER A 253 25.76 6.70 -0.34
C SER A 253 24.42 6.27 -0.97
N ALA A 254 24.17 6.68 -2.21
CA ALA A 254 22.98 6.26 -2.95
C ALA A 254 22.91 4.75 -3.13
N GLU A 255 24.00 4.12 -3.60
CA GLU A 255 24.07 2.67 -3.79
C GLU A 255 23.83 1.92 -2.47
N THR A 256 24.49 2.35 -1.39
CA THR A 256 24.36 1.75 -0.05
C THR A 256 22.90 1.82 0.42
N ALA A 257 22.24 2.97 0.26
CA ALA A 257 20.85 3.16 0.65
C ALA A 257 19.89 2.28 -0.17
N TYR A 258 20.07 2.19 -1.50
CA TYR A 258 19.25 1.33 -2.35
C TYR A 258 19.43 -0.15 -2.02
N GLN A 259 20.66 -0.61 -1.85
CA GLN A 259 20.94 -2.00 -1.49
C GLN A 259 20.31 -2.38 -0.14
N TYR A 260 20.38 -1.48 0.84
CA TYR A 260 19.72 -1.69 2.12
C TYR A 260 18.19 -1.73 1.99
N ALA A 261 17.59 -0.84 1.20
CA ALA A 261 16.16 -0.85 0.91
C ALA A 261 15.72 -2.18 0.27
N ILE A 262 16.47 -2.68 -0.72
CA ILE A 262 16.20 -3.95 -1.41
C ILE A 262 16.38 -5.14 -0.47
N ARG A 263 17.32 -5.07 0.48
CA ARG A 263 17.49 -6.13 1.48
C ARG A 263 16.32 -6.21 2.46
N LEU A 264 15.79 -5.06 2.88
CA LEU A 264 14.60 -4.99 3.73
C LEU A 264 13.35 -5.50 3.01
N ASP A 265 13.23 -5.19 1.72
CA ASP A 265 12.10 -5.57 0.88
C ASP A 265 12.62 -5.94 -0.53
N PRO A 266 12.86 -7.24 -0.80
CA PRO A 266 13.32 -7.72 -2.11
C PRO A 266 12.33 -7.47 -3.25
N ASP A 267 11.08 -7.11 -2.92
CA ASP A 267 10.03 -6.75 -3.86
C ASP A 267 9.83 -5.22 -3.95
N ASN A 268 10.74 -4.42 -3.39
CA ASN A 268 10.79 -2.98 -3.64
C ASN A 268 11.34 -2.69 -5.05
N ASN A 269 10.45 -2.86 -6.02
CA ASN A 269 10.73 -2.68 -7.45
C ASN A 269 11.18 -1.25 -7.78
N THR A 270 10.75 -0.24 -7.01
CA THR A 270 11.18 1.14 -7.17
C THR A 270 12.63 1.35 -6.72
N ALA A 271 13.06 0.74 -5.61
CA ALA A 271 14.47 0.77 -5.20
C ALA A 271 15.36 0.01 -6.19
N LEU A 272 14.90 -1.15 -6.68
CA LEU A 272 15.57 -1.90 -7.75
C LEU A 272 15.75 -1.06 -9.03
N GLY A 273 14.69 -0.40 -9.49
CA GLY A 273 14.75 0.46 -10.69
C GLY A 273 15.69 1.64 -10.52
N ASN A 274 15.71 2.27 -9.34
CA ASN A 274 16.65 3.36 -9.05
C ASN A 274 18.10 2.89 -8.95
N LEU A 275 18.36 1.70 -8.38
CA LEU A 275 19.69 1.11 -8.37
C LEU A 275 20.17 0.79 -9.80
N ALA A 276 19.30 0.23 -10.63
CA ALA A 276 19.63 -0.02 -12.04
C ALA A 276 19.98 1.28 -12.79
N ARG A 277 19.22 2.36 -12.53
CA ARG A 277 19.53 3.69 -13.06
C ARG A 277 20.88 4.21 -12.57
N LEU A 278 21.19 4.05 -11.29
CA LEU A 278 22.48 4.43 -10.73
C LEU A 278 23.63 3.66 -11.39
N TYR A 279 23.47 2.35 -11.62
CA TYR A 279 24.46 1.56 -12.34
C TYR A 279 24.68 2.04 -13.77
N ASN A 280 23.63 2.39 -14.50
CA ASN A 280 23.77 2.99 -15.82
C ASN A 280 24.49 4.35 -15.78
N LEU A 281 24.25 5.17 -14.76
CA LEU A 281 24.90 6.47 -14.58
C LEU A 281 26.38 6.37 -14.18
N THR A 282 26.80 5.22 -13.64
CA THR A 282 28.17 4.98 -13.16
C THR A 282 28.90 3.96 -14.05
N ASP A 283 28.51 3.88 -15.33
CA ASP A 283 29.07 2.99 -16.36
C ASP A 283 29.05 1.48 -16.07
N ARG A 284 28.24 1.06 -15.10
CA ARG A 284 28.02 -0.34 -14.70
C ARG A 284 26.81 -0.95 -15.41
N LYS A 285 26.75 -0.78 -16.74
CA LYS A 285 25.56 -1.09 -17.56
C LYS A 285 25.07 -2.52 -17.43
N GLU A 286 25.98 -3.50 -17.35
CA GLU A 286 25.61 -4.91 -17.23
C GLU A 286 24.80 -5.20 -15.95
N GLN A 287 25.23 -4.64 -14.81
CA GLN A 287 24.53 -4.78 -13.53
C GLN A 287 23.14 -4.12 -13.59
N GLY A 288 23.06 -2.94 -14.22
CA GLY A 288 21.79 -2.25 -14.45
C GLY A 288 20.82 -3.09 -15.29
N GLN A 289 21.29 -3.65 -16.40
CA GLN A 289 20.47 -4.49 -17.29
C GLN A 289 19.99 -5.78 -16.61
N ALA A 290 20.83 -6.41 -15.79
CA ALA A 290 20.44 -7.60 -15.04
C ALA A 290 19.26 -7.31 -14.08
N ILE A 291 19.24 -6.14 -13.43
CA ILE A 291 18.12 -5.74 -12.57
C ILE A 291 16.88 -5.43 -13.41
N LEU A 292 17.03 -4.69 -14.51
CA LEU A 292 15.91 -4.33 -15.38
C LEU A 292 15.24 -5.57 -15.99
N ALA A 293 16.02 -6.58 -16.40
CA ALA A 293 15.49 -7.84 -16.90
C ALA A 293 14.67 -8.59 -15.83
N LYS A 294 15.11 -8.59 -14.57
CA LYS A 294 14.34 -9.16 -13.46
C LYS A 294 13.03 -8.42 -13.23
N LEU A 295 13.05 -7.08 -13.28
CA LEU A 295 11.85 -6.26 -13.14
C LEU A 295 10.87 -6.49 -14.28
N ASP A 296 11.34 -6.59 -15.52
CA ASP A 296 10.48 -6.88 -16.68
C ASP A 296 9.84 -8.27 -16.55
N ASN A 297 10.61 -9.30 -16.19
CA ASN A 297 10.06 -10.64 -15.96
C ASN A 297 8.95 -10.63 -14.89
N LYS A 298 9.12 -9.89 -13.78
CA LYS A 298 8.07 -9.73 -12.76
C LYS A 298 6.81 -9.09 -13.34
N ARG A 299 6.96 -8.06 -14.19
CA ARG A 299 5.84 -7.37 -14.84
C ARG A 299 5.11 -8.28 -15.83
N GLN A 300 5.84 -8.99 -16.70
CA GLN A 300 5.27 -9.91 -17.69
C GLN A 300 4.56 -11.13 -17.05
N ALA A 301 4.92 -11.49 -15.81
CA ALA A 301 4.24 -12.53 -15.06
C ALA A 301 2.99 -12.04 -14.30
N ASN A 302 2.72 -10.72 -14.30
CA ASN A 302 1.62 -10.13 -13.56
C ASN A 302 0.38 -10.01 -14.47
N PRO A 303 -0.74 -10.72 -14.18
CA PRO A 303 -1.92 -10.70 -15.04
C PRO A 303 -2.47 -9.29 -15.24
N TYR A 304 -2.47 -8.51 -14.18
CA TYR A 304 -3.08 -7.21 -14.23
C TYR A 304 -2.18 -6.12 -14.84
N TYR A 305 -0.86 -6.32 -14.91
CA TYR A 305 0.01 -5.50 -15.76
C TYR A 305 -0.48 -5.56 -17.22
N HIS A 306 -0.88 -6.75 -17.68
CA HIS A 306 -1.52 -6.91 -18.97
C HIS A 306 -2.94 -6.34 -19.03
N ILE A 307 -3.72 -6.35 -17.95
CA ILE A 307 -5.02 -5.63 -17.93
C ILE A 307 -4.79 -4.13 -18.18
N SER A 308 -3.82 -3.52 -17.51
CA SER A 308 -3.48 -2.10 -17.70
C SER A 308 -3.02 -1.79 -19.12
N LEU A 309 -2.11 -2.59 -19.70
CA LEU A 309 -1.73 -2.44 -21.11
C LEU A 309 -2.92 -2.64 -22.06
N GLY A 310 -3.84 -3.53 -21.72
CA GLY A 310 -5.09 -3.73 -22.46
C GLY A 310 -6.02 -2.52 -22.39
N ASN A 311 -6.11 -1.88 -21.22
CA ASN A 311 -6.89 -0.66 -21.01
C ASN A 311 -6.32 0.51 -21.81
N ASP A 312 -5.01 0.73 -21.77
CA ASP A 312 -4.32 1.76 -22.58
C ASP A 312 -4.48 1.54 -24.09
N ALA A 313 -4.30 0.29 -24.53
CA ALA A 313 -4.53 -0.07 -25.93
C ALA A 313 -6.01 0.16 -26.32
N TYR A 314 -6.96 -0.11 -25.43
CA TYR A 314 -8.38 0.14 -25.67
C TYR A 314 -8.69 1.64 -25.78
N THR A 315 -8.17 2.48 -24.87
CA THR A 315 -8.42 3.94 -24.89
C THR A 315 -7.79 4.60 -26.11
N THR A 316 -6.67 4.08 -26.58
CA THR A 316 -6.00 4.49 -27.83
C THR A 316 -6.56 3.82 -29.08
N ALA A 317 -7.71 3.13 -28.98
CA ALA A 317 -8.39 2.42 -30.07
C ALA A 317 -7.57 1.32 -30.78
N ARG A 318 -6.45 0.88 -30.20
CA ARG A 318 -5.64 -0.26 -30.63
C ARG A 318 -6.27 -1.56 -30.14
N TYR A 319 -7.46 -1.87 -30.64
CA TYR A 319 -8.28 -2.97 -30.13
C TYR A 319 -7.65 -4.36 -30.26
N GLN A 320 -6.82 -4.60 -31.28
CA GLN A 320 -6.12 -5.89 -31.43
C GLN A 320 -5.05 -6.08 -30.34
N ASP A 321 -4.31 -5.03 -30.01
CA ASP A 321 -3.34 -5.04 -28.91
C ASP A 321 -4.06 -5.22 -27.57
N ALA A 322 -5.20 -4.55 -27.39
CA ALA A 322 -6.03 -4.71 -26.21
C ALA A 322 -6.47 -6.16 -26.01
N ILE A 323 -6.97 -6.83 -27.06
CA ILE A 323 -7.32 -8.26 -27.02
C ILE A 323 -6.12 -9.13 -26.67
N LYS A 324 -4.95 -8.88 -27.27
CA LYS A 324 -3.72 -9.63 -26.98
C LYS A 324 -3.37 -9.55 -25.49
N HIS A 325 -3.41 -8.35 -24.93
CA HIS A 325 -3.09 -8.12 -23.53
C HIS A 325 -4.13 -8.70 -22.58
N TYR A 326 -5.43 -8.50 -22.81
CA TYR A 326 -6.44 -9.13 -21.97
C TYR A 326 -6.40 -10.67 -22.05
N LYS A 327 -6.14 -11.26 -23.23
CA LYS A 327 -5.95 -12.72 -23.32
C LYS A 327 -4.75 -13.19 -22.48
N LYS A 328 -3.62 -12.49 -22.56
CA LYS A 328 -2.45 -12.80 -21.74
C LYS A 328 -2.74 -12.67 -20.25
N ALA A 329 -3.46 -11.63 -19.82
CA ALA A 329 -3.92 -11.47 -18.44
C ALA A 329 -4.77 -12.67 -17.99
N ARG A 330 -5.68 -13.13 -18.85
CA ARG A 330 -6.57 -14.26 -18.58
C ARG A 330 -5.82 -15.58 -18.48
N ASP A 331 -4.79 -15.77 -19.30
CA ASP A 331 -3.93 -16.96 -19.26
C ASP A 331 -3.12 -17.02 -17.96
N LEU A 332 -2.68 -15.86 -17.46
CA LEU A 332 -1.96 -15.74 -16.18
C LEU A 332 -2.87 -15.89 -14.97
N ASN A 333 -4.08 -15.31 -15.01
CA ASN A 333 -5.10 -15.52 -13.99
C ASN A 333 -6.51 -15.52 -14.59
N PRO A 334 -7.16 -16.69 -14.71
CA PRO A 334 -8.48 -16.79 -15.29
C PRO A 334 -9.61 -16.35 -14.37
N THR A 335 -9.38 -16.03 -13.09
CA THR A 335 -10.47 -15.65 -12.16
C THR A 335 -10.82 -14.16 -12.22
N LEU A 336 -9.95 -13.33 -12.78
CA LEU A 336 -10.12 -11.87 -12.80
C LEU A 336 -11.27 -11.46 -13.74
N HIS A 337 -12.37 -10.95 -13.19
CA HIS A 337 -13.52 -10.51 -13.98
C HIS A 337 -13.19 -9.29 -14.86
N ASP A 338 -12.28 -8.40 -14.44
CA ASP A 338 -11.86 -7.24 -15.22
C ASP A 338 -11.27 -7.61 -16.58
N THR A 339 -10.60 -8.75 -16.65
CA THR A 339 -10.04 -9.24 -17.90
C THR A 339 -11.14 -9.58 -18.90
N ASP A 340 -12.17 -10.28 -18.45
CA ASP A 340 -13.32 -10.64 -19.29
C ASP A 340 -14.15 -9.39 -19.63
N PHE A 341 -14.27 -8.45 -18.69
CA PHE A 341 -14.94 -7.19 -18.96
C PHE A 341 -14.18 -6.34 -20.00
N GLY A 342 -12.85 -6.29 -19.93
CA GLY A 342 -11.98 -5.65 -20.92
C GLY A 342 -12.13 -6.26 -22.31
N LEU A 343 -12.16 -7.59 -22.41
CA LEU A 343 -12.46 -8.30 -23.66
C LEU A 343 -13.86 -7.96 -24.17
N ALA A 344 -14.87 -7.99 -23.31
CA ALA A 344 -16.25 -7.70 -23.68
C ALA A 344 -16.41 -6.30 -24.30
N ARG A 345 -15.83 -5.28 -23.66
CA ARG A 345 -15.81 -3.91 -24.18
C ARG A 345 -15.08 -3.80 -25.51
N THR A 346 -13.93 -4.46 -25.63
CA THR A 346 -13.13 -4.42 -26.86
C THR A 346 -13.87 -5.05 -28.03
N TYR A 347 -14.49 -6.23 -27.84
CA TYR A 347 -15.30 -6.87 -28.90
C TYR A 347 -16.55 -6.07 -29.25
N TYR A 348 -17.15 -5.38 -28.28
CA TYR A 348 -18.26 -4.47 -28.55
C TYR A 348 -17.84 -3.33 -29.49
N GLN A 349 -16.66 -2.71 -29.27
CA GLN A 349 -16.14 -1.66 -30.16
C GLN A 349 -15.83 -2.18 -31.57
N LEU A 350 -15.44 -3.46 -31.68
CA LEU A 350 -15.22 -4.13 -32.97
C LEU A 350 -16.52 -4.60 -33.65
N GLY A 351 -17.68 -4.42 -33.01
CA GLY A 351 -18.98 -4.86 -33.54
C GLY A 351 -19.26 -6.36 -33.36
N ASP A 352 -18.37 -7.13 -32.73
CA ASP A 352 -18.61 -8.54 -32.42
C ASP A 352 -19.47 -8.67 -31.15
N LEU A 353 -20.77 -8.46 -31.31
CA LEU A 353 -21.75 -8.52 -30.23
C LEU A 353 -21.84 -9.93 -29.59
N LYS A 354 -21.51 -10.98 -30.35
CA LYS A 354 -21.53 -12.36 -29.86
C LYS A 354 -20.41 -12.58 -28.84
N LEU A 355 -19.18 -12.20 -29.19
CA LEU A 355 -18.06 -12.27 -28.25
C LEU A 355 -18.21 -11.27 -27.12
N ALA A 356 -18.70 -10.06 -27.38
CA ALA A 356 -18.97 -9.07 -26.34
C ALA A 356 -19.90 -9.63 -25.26
N LYS A 357 -21.04 -10.21 -25.65
CA LYS A 357 -21.99 -10.85 -24.73
C LYS A 357 -21.38 -12.03 -23.98
N LYS A 358 -20.61 -12.88 -24.68
CA LYS A 358 -19.93 -14.03 -24.07
C LYS A 358 -19.02 -13.58 -22.93
N TYR A 359 -18.07 -12.69 -23.21
CA TYR A 359 -17.11 -12.26 -22.21
C TYR A 359 -17.76 -11.43 -21.10
N LEU A 360 -18.78 -10.63 -21.39
CA LEU A 360 -19.51 -9.90 -20.35
C LEU A 360 -20.24 -10.83 -19.38
N THR A 361 -20.79 -11.94 -19.89
CA THR A 361 -21.40 -12.98 -19.04
C THR A 361 -20.36 -13.64 -18.15
N MET A 362 -19.17 -13.90 -18.68
CA MET A 362 -18.06 -14.46 -17.89
C MET A 362 -17.59 -13.50 -16.80
N ALA A 363 -17.47 -12.20 -17.10
CA ALA A 363 -17.16 -11.17 -16.12
C ALA A 363 -18.19 -11.15 -15.00
N ASN A 364 -19.48 -11.19 -15.33
CA ASN A 364 -20.57 -11.25 -14.34
C ASN A 364 -20.48 -12.45 -13.41
N ASN A 365 -20.19 -13.63 -13.96
CA ASN A 365 -20.09 -14.86 -13.16
C ASN A 365 -18.87 -14.87 -12.22
N LYS A 366 -17.86 -14.06 -12.50
CA LYS A 366 -16.60 -13.97 -11.74
C LYS A 366 -16.56 -12.76 -10.81
N ALA A 367 -17.52 -11.85 -10.90
CA ALA A 367 -17.55 -10.66 -10.08
C ALA A 367 -17.79 -11.02 -8.61
N ASP A 368 -16.91 -10.54 -7.73
CA ASP A 368 -17.01 -10.78 -6.29
C ASP A 368 -18.00 -9.82 -5.63
N PHE A 369 -18.09 -8.58 -6.14
CA PHE A 369 -18.88 -7.51 -5.55
C PHE A 369 -20.22 -7.28 -6.26
N ASP A 370 -21.26 -6.97 -5.48
CA ASP A 370 -22.62 -6.78 -5.99
C ASP A 370 -22.72 -5.60 -6.97
N HIS A 371 -21.94 -4.54 -6.78
CA HIS A 371 -21.95 -3.38 -7.68
C HIS A 371 -21.44 -3.73 -9.08
N ASP A 372 -20.41 -4.59 -9.19
CA ASP A 372 -19.92 -5.07 -10.47
C ASP A 372 -20.92 -6.01 -11.15
N LYS A 373 -21.55 -6.90 -10.39
CA LYS A 373 -22.63 -7.76 -10.90
C LYS A 373 -23.76 -6.92 -11.49
N GLN A 374 -24.28 -5.95 -10.73
CA GLN A 374 -25.34 -5.05 -11.19
C GLN A 374 -24.92 -4.27 -12.45
N ARG A 375 -23.68 -3.76 -12.49
CA ARG A 375 -23.12 -3.07 -13.65
C ARG A 375 -23.07 -3.97 -14.88
N TYR A 376 -22.61 -5.21 -14.74
CA TYR A 376 -22.49 -6.15 -15.84
C TYR A 376 -23.85 -6.67 -16.32
N GLU A 377 -24.78 -6.94 -15.40
CA GLU A 377 -26.17 -7.29 -15.70
C GLU A 377 -26.89 -6.21 -16.52
N SER A 378 -26.75 -4.95 -16.11
CA SER A 378 -27.32 -3.81 -16.83
C SER A 378 -26.80 -3.73 -18.27
N LYS A 379 -25.50 -3.97 -18.45
CA LYS A 379 -24.86 -4.00 -19.78
C LYS A 379 -25.31 -5.21 -20.61
N LEU A 380 -25.49 -6.38 -19.99
CA LEU A 380 -26.02 -7.56 -20.67
C LEU A 380 -27.46 -7.33 -21.16
N GLN A 381 -28.29 -6.65 -20.37
CA GLN A 381 -29.63 -6.28 -20.75
C GLN A 381 -29.63 -5.32 -21.96
N ALA A 382 -28.76 -4.32 -21.95
CA ALA A 382 -28.59 -3.40 -23.08
C ALA A 382 -28.20 -4.14 -24.37
N LEU A 383 -27.22 -5.06 -24.32
CA LEU A 383 -26.82 -5.87 -25.48
C LEU A 383 -27.97 -6.74 -26.03
N ARG A 384 -28.81 -7.31 -25.16
CA ARG A 384 -29.98 -8.11 -25.58
C ARG A 384 -30.98 -7.24 -26.34
N SER A 385 -31.27 -6.03 -25.83
CA SER A 385 -32.20 -5.11 -26.47
C SER A 385 -31.73 -4.61 -27.84
N HIS A 386 -30.41 -4.42 -28.01
CA HIS A 386 -29.83 -4.02 -29.29
C HIS A 386 -29.89 -5.17 -30.32
N THR A 387 -29.63 -6.40 -29.88
CA THR A 387 -29.72 -7.59 -30.74
C THR A 387 -31.16 -7.86 -31.21
N ALA A 388 -32.15 -7.68 -30.32
CA ALA A 388 -33.56 -7.85 -30.66
C ALA A 388 -34.03 -6.86 -31.74
N LYS A 389 -33.65 -5.58 -31.62
CA LYS A 389 -33.96 -4.57 -32.63
C LYS A 389 -33.37 -4.90 -34.00
N LEU A 390 -32.15 -5.44 -34.08
CA LEU A 390 -31.52 -5.79 -35.36
C LEU A 390 -32.19 -6.98 -36.08
N ILE A 391 -32.92 -7.82 -35.35
CA ILE A 391 -33.67 -8.96 -35.91
C ILE A 391 -35.02 -8.48 -36.47
N ASP A 392 -35.67 -7.51 -35.82
CA ASP A 392 -36.98 -6.97 -36.26
C ASP A 392 -36.90 -6.09 -37.53
N TYR A 393 -35.70 -5.73 -38.01
CA TYR A 393 -35.47 -4.92 -39.23
C TYR A 393 -34.91 -5.73 -40.42
N ARG A 394 -34.85 -7.07 -40.32
CA ARG A 394 -34.52 -7.98 -41.43
C ARG A 394 -35.75 -8.76 -41.84
#